data_AF-A0A2V8UM39-F1
#
_entry.id   AF-A0A2V8UM39-F1
#
_cell.length_a   1.000
_cell.length_b   1.000
_cell.length_c   1.000
_cell.angle_alpha   90.00
_cell.angle_beta   90.00
_cell.angle_gamma   90.00
#
_symmetry.space_group_name_H-M   'P 1'
#
loop_
_entity.id
_entity.type
_entity.pdbx_description
1 polymer ?
#
loop_
_entity_poly.entity_id
_entity_poly.type
_entity_poly.pdbx_seq_one_letter_code
_entity_poly.pdbx_strand_id
1 'polypeptide(L)'
;MSMGSPLTGAQAGMCMPLAVVCVAASFLPLMAQSSSPQGPYRMEIVLERRDAGTWKTVDPGLVLEQNDRVRFRFRTNFDGYLYVMNQSTSGTYALLFPSEETGRENRIHAGKDYLVPATQTLFRIAGPPGHEIVYWMVTPAELSTGEPKYVPPPPPPPAEKRAPANMTPRCDDAMFRARGECIDTSAGPKNVTSRELLPDNLAQVPSEGSGDLMFMRKQHTAVVSSPVPWKGPVIYEFRLAHK
;
A
#
# COMPACT_ATOMS: atom_id res chain seq x y z
N MET A 1 20.75 -13.62 77.69
CA MET A 1 21.74 -13.72 78.80
C MET A 1 22.38 -15.09 78.66
N SER A 2 23.68 -15.31 78.59
CA SER A 2 24.86 -14.46 78.68
C SER A 2 26.05 -15.28 78.12
N MET A 3 26.93 -14.59 77.38
CA MET A 3 28.39 -14.69 77.30
C MET A 3 29.14 -16.03 77.46
N GLY A 4 30.12 -16.23 76.57
CA GLY A 4 31.43 -16.76 76.99
C GLY A 4 32.22 -17.54 75.93
N SER A 5 33.09 -16.86 75.18
CA SER A 5 34.24 -17.45 74.44
C SER A 5 35.26 -18.08 75.40
N PRO A 6 36.19 -18.96 74.94
CA PRO A 6 37.49 -18.54 74.33
C PRO A 6 37.94 -19.44 73.14
N LEU A 7 38.58 -18.91 72.08
CA LEU A 7 40.04 -18.79 71.80
C LEU A 7 40.88 -20.09 71.90
N THR A 8 41.35 -20.63 70.77
CA THR A 8 42.77 -20.60 70.26
C THR A 8 43.15 -21.85 69.44
N GLY A 9 43.70 -21.67 68.22
CA GLY A 9 44.86 -22.45 67.76
C GLY A 9 44.84 -23.15 66.38
N ALA A 10 45.64 -22.61 65.45
CA ALA A 10 46.36 -23.26 64.32
C ALA A 10 45.53 -23.77 63.11
N GLN A 11 45.96 -23.72 61.83
CA GLN A 11 47.19 -23.26 61.16
C GLN A 11 46.90 -23.16 59.64
N ALA A 12 47.59 -22.22 58.98
CA ALA A 12 48.12 -22.21 57.61
C ALA A 12 47.32 -22.84 56.44
N GLY A 13 46.93 -21.98 55.49
CA GLY A 13 46.49 -22.37 54.14
C GLY A 13 46.52 -21.18 53.19
N MET A 14 47.71 -20.61 52.97
CA MET A 14 47.93 -19.51 52.04
C MET A 14 47.98 -20.09 50.62
N CYS A 15 46.92 -19.89 49.84
CA CYS A 15 46.94 -20.09 48.40
C CYS A 15 46.20 -18.92 47.74
N MET A 16 46.97 -17.89 47.41
CA MET A 16 46.54 -16.80 46.56
C MET A 16 46.73 -17.26 45.10
N PRO A 17 45.69 -17.17 44.28
CA PRO A 17 45.94 -16.69 42.93
C PRO A 17 45.06 -15.48 42.59
N LEU A 18 45.68 -14.66 41.75
CA LEU A 18 45.20 -13.45 41.11
C LEU A 18 43.70 -13.42 40.80
N ALA A 19 43.16 -12.21 40.99
CA ALA A 19 41.92 -11.70 40.46
C ALA A 19 41.70 -12.05 38.98
N VAL A 20 40.47 -12.48 38.66
CA VAL A 20 39.73 -12.00 37.48
C VAL A 20 38.26 -11.91 37.87
N VAL A 21 37.78 -10.69 38.13
CA VAL A 21 36.34 -10.41 38.17
C VAL A 21 35.87 -10.34 36.73
N CYS A 22 35.36 -11.46 36.19
CA CYS A 22 34.62 -11.45 34.94
C CYS A 22 33.22 -10.86 35.18
N VAL A 23 33.08 -9.53 35.06
CA VAL A 23 31.78 -8.90 34.85
C VAL A 23 31.32 -9.32 33.44
N ALA A 24 30.60 -10.43 33.34
CA ALA A 24 29.93 -10.82 32.11
C ALA A 24 28.74 -9.86 31.90
N ALA A 25 29.01 -8.71 31.27
CA ALA A 25 27.98 -7.87 30.67
C ALA A 25 27.40 -8.64 29.48
N SER A 26 26.37 -9.45 29.72
CA SER A 26 25.58 -10.07 28.67
C SER A 26 24.77 -8.99 27.94
N PHE A 27 25.42 -8.34 26.98
CA PHE A 27 24.76 -7.60 25.92
C PHE A 27 23.95 -8.60 25.10
N LEU A 28 22.64 -8.65 25.33
CA LEU A 28 21.72 -9.28 24.39
C LEU A 28 21.66 -8.40 23.14
N PRO A 29 22.13 -8.85 21.97
CA PRO A 29 21.91 -8.10 20.76
C PRO A 29 20.40 -8.14 20.47
N LEU A 30 19.76 -6.97 20.51
CA LEU A 30 18.42 -6.77 19.99
C LEU A 30 18.51 -6.91 18.46
N MET A 31 18.52 -8.15 17.97
CA MET A 31 18.44 -8.45 16.54
C MET A 31 17.06 -7.99 16.07
N ALA A 32 17.03 -6.86 15.37
CA ALA A 32 15.87 -6.41 14.62
C ALA A 32 15.54 -7.51 13.59
N GLN A 33 14.48 -8.28 13.86
CA GLN A 33 14.02 -9.32 12.95
C GLN A 33 13.36 -8.64 11.75
N SER A 34 14.11 -8.46 10.67
CA SER A 34 13.54 -8.16 9.35
C SER A 34 12.81 -9.41 8.87
N SER A 35 11.49 -9.48 9.10
CA SER A 35 10.65 -10.56 8.61
C SER A 35 10.60 -10.49 7.08
N SER A 36 11.36 -11.34 6.40
CA SER A 36 11.18 -11.58 4.97
C SER A 36 9.80 -12.22 4.75
N PRO A 37 9.05 -11.84 3.71
CA PRO A 37 7.73 -12.41 3.47
C PRO A 37 7.82 -13.92 3.28
N GLN A 38 7.17 -14.69 4.15
CA GLN A 38 7.02 -16.13 3.99
C GLN A 38 5.89 -16.39 2.97
N GLY A 39 6.20 -16.31 1.68
CA GLY A 39 5.24 -16.55 0.59
C GLY A 39 5.26 -15.48 -0.51
N PRO A 40 4.35 -15.58 -1.49
CA PRO A 40 4.25 -14.59 -2.56
C PRO A 40 3.97 -13.20 -1.98
N TYR A 41 4.54 -12.17 -2.61
CA TYR A 41 4.25 -10.78 -2.26
C TYR A 41 2.79 -10.52 -2.55
N ARG A 42 2.07 -9.98 -1.58
CA ARG A 42 0.62 -9.82 -1.62
C ARG A 42 0.23 -8.43 -1.15
N MET A 43 -0.58 -7.78 -1.97
CA MET A 43 -1.18 -6.47 -1.74
C MET A 43 -2.69 -6.65 -1.78
N GLU A 44 -3.38 -6.14 -0.77
CA GLU A 44 -4.83 -6.19 -0.66
C GLU A 44 -5.38 -4.77 -0.72
N ILE A 45 -6.36 -4.56 -1.59
CA ILE A 45 -7.09 -3.30 -1.72
C ILE A 45 -8.57 -3.60 -1.47
N VAL A 46 -9.15 -2.88 -0.53
CA VAL A 46 -10.59 -2.88 -0.27
C VAL A 46 -11.14 -1.52 -0.62
N LEU A 47 -12.15 -1.48 -1.48
CA LEU A 47 -12.89 -0.27 -1.82
C LEU A 47 -14.00 -0.07 -0.79
N GLU A 48 -14.05 1.11 -0.19
CA GLU A 48 -15.12 1.51 0.72
C GLU A 48 -15.84 2.73 0.16
N ARG A 49 -17.17 2.69 0.14
CA ARG A 49 -18.03 3.82 -0.19
C ARG A 49 -18.70 4.35 1.08
N ARG A 50 -18.83 5.66 1.19
CA ARG A 50 -19.57 6.30 2.27
C ARG A 50 -21.07 6.29 1.98
N ASP A 51 -21.83 5.63 2.84
CA ASP A 51 -23.30 5.52 2.77
C ASP A 51 -23.91 5.92 4.12
N ALA A 52 -24.84 6.87 4.10
CA ALA A 52 -25.48 7.45 5.28
C ALA A 52 -24.50 7.82 6.42
N GLY A 53 -23.32 8.31 6.06
CA GLY A 53 -22.26 8.68 7.02
C GLY A 53 -21.34 7.54 7.46
N THR A 54 -21.66 6.29 7.14
CA THR A 54 -20.87 5.09 7.46
C THR A 54 -20.04 4.62 6.26
N TRP A 55 -18.87 4.01 6.52
CA TRP A 55 -18.07 3.39 5.46
C TRP A 55 -18.51 1.95 5.27
N LYS A 56 -18.89 1.60 4.05
CA LYS A 56 -19.24 0.24 3.67
C LYS A 56 -18.26 -0.27 2.62
N THR A 57 -17.71 -1.44 2.88
CA THR A 57 -16.95 -2.18 1.89
C THR A 57 -17.86 -2.54 0.71
N VAL A 58 -17.44 -2.16 -0.49
CA VAL A 58 -18.17 -2.41 -1.73
C VAL A 58 -17.31 -3.22 -2.68
N ASP A 59 -17.98 -3.77 -3.67
CA ASP A 59 -17.34 -4.57 -4.69
C ASP A 59 -16.36 -3.76 -5.59
N PRO A 60 -15.17 -4.34 -5.90
CA PRO A 60 -14.25 -4.01 -6.97
C PRO A 60 -14.71 -3.15 -8.13
N GLY A 61 -15.74 -3.69 -8.76
CA GLY A 61 -16.30 -3.23 -10.03
C GLY A 61 -17.69 -2.65 -9.88
N LEU A 62 -18.11 -2.28 -8.67
CA LEU A 62 -19.32 -1.49 -8.50
C LEU A 62 -19.24 -0.22 -9.35
N VAL A 63 -20.25 0.00 -10.18
CA VAL A 63 -20.43 1.27 -10.89
C VAL A 63 -20.95 2.29 -9.90
N LEU A 64 -20.09 3.25 -9.57
CA LEU A 64 -20.37 4.31 -8.61
C LEU A 64 -21.26 5.39 -9.25
N GLU A 65 -22.00 6.09 -8.39
CA GLU A 65 -22.80 7.24 -8.80
C GLU A 65 -21.98 8.53 -8.65
N GLN A 66 -22.31 9.55 -9.45
CA GLN A 66 -21.74 10.88 -9.25
C GLN A 66 -21.95 11.36 -7.80
N ASN A 67 -20.90 11.95 -7.22
CA ASN A 67 -20.80 12.37 -5.82
C ASN A 67 -20.64 11.25 -4.78
N ASP A 68 -20.57 9.99 -5.20
CA ASP A 68 -20.11 8.92 -4.32
C ASP A 68 -18.75 9.31 -3.73
N ARG A 69 -18.59 9.04 -2.44
CA ARG A 69 -17.35 9.30 -1.70
C ARG A 69 -16.73 7.96 -1.40
N VAL A 70 -15.51 7.77 -1.87
CA VAL A 70 -14.81 6.51 -1.72
C VAL A 70 -13.49 6.70 -1.00
N ARG A 71 -13.01 5.61 -0.42
CA ARG A 71 -11.64 5.45 0.06
C ARG A 71 -11.20 4.01 -0.14
N PHE A 72 -9.91 3.80 -0.11
CA PHE A 72 -9.29 2.49 -0.16
C PHE A 72 -8.69 2.14 1.19
N ARG A 73 -8.79 0.87 1.58
CA ARG A 73 -7.90 0.28 2.58
C ARG A 73 -6.87 -0.57 1.86
N PHE A 74 -5.61 -0.28 2.11
CA PHE A 74 -4.47 -0.95 1.51
C PHE A 74 -3.67 -1.69 2.59
N ARG A 75 -3.27 -2.93 2.31
CA ARG A 75 -2.50 -3.78 3.21
C ARG A 75 -1.53 -4.65 2.43
N THR A 76 -0.34 -4.87 2.98
CA THR A 76 0.67 -5.77 2.38
C THR A 76 1.13 -6.83 3.38
N ASN A 77 1.76 -7.91 2.89
CA ASN A 77 2.49 -8.88 3.72
C ASN A 77 4.02 -8.63 3.74
N PHE A 78 4.46 -7.45 3.26
CA PHE A 78 5.86 -7.05 3.17
C PHE A 78 6.01 -5.56 3.46
N ASP A 79 7.20 -5.14 3.86
CA ASP A 79 7.56 -3.74 4.04
C ASP A 79 7.95 -3.10 2.70
N GLY A 80 7.68 -1.81 2.54
CA GLY A 80 8.06 -1.07 1.35
C GLY A 80 7.62 0.40 1.41
N TYR A 81 7.42 0.99 0.25
CA TYR A 81 6.96 2.36 0.10
C TYR A 81 5.80 2.42 -0.89
N LEU A 82 4.79 3.24 -0.57
CA LEU A 82 3.56 3.36 -1.36
C LEU A 82 3.41 4.76 -1.93
N TYR A 83 3.03 4.82 -3.20
CA TYR A 83 2.64 6.04 -3.88
C TYR A 83 1.34 5.78 -4.65
N VAL A 84 0.34 6.63 -4.47
CA VAL A 84 -0.97 6.48 -5.11
C VAL A 84 -1.35 7.77 -5.79
N MET A 85 -1.70 7.68 -7.07
CA MET A 85 -2.12 8.82 -7.88
C MET A 85 -3.45 8.50 -8.55
N ASN A 86 -4.33 9.48 -8.67
CA ASN A 86 -5.54 9.37 -9.48
C ASN A 86 -5.36 10.15 -10.79
N GLN A 87 -5.94 9.61 -11.85
CA GLN A 87 -6.26 10.28 -13.09
C GLN A 87 -7.77 10.24 -13.27
N SER A 88 -8.39 11.40 -13.31
CA SER A 88 -9.82 11.50 -13.51
C SER A 88 -10.24 11.24 -14.94
N THR A 89 -11.53 11.00 -15.12
CA THR A 89 -12.16 10.93 -16.45
C THR A 89 -12.01 12.23 -17.26
N SER A 90 -11.86 13.37 -16.59
CA SER A 90 -11.51 14.65 -17.22
C SER A 90 -10.02 14.78 -17.59
N GLY A 91 -9.19 13.79 -17.22
CA GLY A 91 -7.74 13.78 -17.42
C GLY A 91 -6.95 14.54 -16.36
N THR A 92 -7.58 14.97 -15.26
CA THR A 92 -6.92 15.67 -14.17
C THR A 92 -6.17 14.67 -13.29
N TYR A 93 -4.94 14.98 -12.88
CA TYR A 93 -4.20 14.12 -11.96
C TYR A 93 -4.17 14.68 -10.53
N ALA A 94 -4.19 13.79 -9.54
CA ALA A 94 -4.05 14.13 -8.13
C ALA A 94 -3.20 13.08 -7.40
N LEU A 95 -2.30 13.53 -6.53
CA LEU A 95 -1.57 12.65 -5.61
C LEU A 95 -2.49 12.32 -4.41
N LEU A 96 -2.78 11.04 -4.21
CA LEU A 96 -3.64 10.57 -3.12
C LEU A 96 -2.83 10.07 -1.91
N PHE A 97 -1.60 9.60 -2.13
CA PHE A 97 -0.70 9.13 -1.07
C PHE A 97 0.77 9.14 -1.53
N PRO A 98 1.74 9.58 -0.69
CA PRO A 98 1.55 10.28 0.58
C PRO A 98 0.99 11.69 0.35
N SER A 99 0.41 12.34 1.36
CA SER A 99 -0.16 13.70 1.23
C SER A 99 0.32 14.63 2.34
N GLU A 100 0.22 15.95 2.13
CA GLU A 100 0.68 16.95 3.10
C GLU A 100 0.00 16.80 4.47
N GLU A 101 -1.28 16.43 4.49
CA GLU A 101 -2.11 16.36 5.71
C GLU A 101 -1.86 15.07 6.52
N THR A 102 -1.26 14.03 5.94
CA THR A 102 -0.92 12.78 6.67
C THR A 102 0.57 12.60 6.95
N GLY A 103 1.36 13.62 6.61
CA GLY A 103 2.80 13.55 6.60
C GLY A 103 3.31 12.91 5.32
N ARG A 104 4.52 13.31 4.91
CA ARG A 104 5.20 12.80 3.71
C ARG A 104 5.68 11.35 3.86
N GLU A 105 5.32 10.67 4.95
CA GLU A 105 5.68 9.29 5.24
C GLU A 105 4.90 8.35 4.31
N ASN A 106 5.62 7.80 3.34
CA ASN A 106 5.15 6.83 2.36
C ASN A 106 5.52 5.38 2.74
N ARG A 107 6.20 5.17 3.86
CA ARG A 107 6.64 3.84 4.30
C ARG A 107 5.45 2.99 4.75
N ILE A 108 5.34 1.82 4.12
CA ILE A 108 4.35 0.80 4.46
C ILE A 108 5.00 -0.37 5.20
N HIS A 109 4.30 -0.91 6.19
CA HIS A 109 4.73 -2.04 7.01
C HIS A 109 3.82 -3.23 6.79
N ALA A 110 4.42 -4.41 6.78
CA ALA A 110 3.71 -5.68 6.67
C ALA A 110 2.62 -5.79 7.73
N GLY A 111 1.42 -6.14 7.29
CA GLY A 111 0.27 -6.37 8.16
C GLY A 111 -0.37 -5.12 8.77
N LYS A 112 0.03 -3.92 8.34
CA LYS A 112 -0.63 -2.67 8.72
C LYS A 112 -1.59 -2.21 7.61
N ASP A 113 -2.73 -1.66 8.02
CA ASP A 113 -3.71 -1.09 7.10
C ASP A 113 -3.45 0.41 6.90
N TYR A 114 -3.54 0.84 5.65
CA TYR A 114 -3.35 2.22 5.21
C TYR A 114 -4.63 2.71 4.52
N LEU A 115 -5.09 3.91 4.87
CA LEU A 115 -6.24 4.54 4.20
C LEU A 115 -5.75 5.42 3.05
N VAL A 116 -6.43 5.35 1.91
CA VAL A 116 -6.11 6.18 0.73
C VAL A 116 -7.40 6.78 0.14
N PRO A 117 -7.52 8.12 0.02
CA PRO A 117 -6.62 9.12 0.58
C PRO A 117 -6.53 8.98 2.11
N ALA A 118 -5.37 9.32 2.67
CA ALA A 118 -5.13 9.18 4.10
C ALA A 118 -5.79 10.31 4.93
N THR A 119 -6.33 11.32 4.25
CA THR A 119 -6.88 12.56 4.80
C THR A 119 -8.40 12.48 5.03
N GLN A 120 -8.95 13.47 5.72
CA GLN A 120 -10.41 13.62 5.81
C GLN A 120 -11.02 14.19 4.52
N THR A 121 -10.19 14.70 3.61
CA THR A 121 -10.59 15.13 2.27
C THR A 121 -10.94 13.92 1.41
N LEU A 122 -12.26 13.74 1.24
CA LEU A 122 -12.87 12.58 0.60
C LEU A 122 -12.53 12.51 -0.90
N PHE A 123 -12.16 11.34 -1.42
CA PHE A 123 -12.12 11.12 -2.86
C PHE A 123 -13.55 11.04 -3.38
N ARG A 124 -14.01 12.12 -4.02
CA ARG A 124 -15.36 12.24 -4.56
C ARG A 124 -15.37 11.98 -6.06
N ILE A 125 -16.28 11.12 -6.51
CA ILE A 125 -16.56 10.91 -7.93
C ILE A 125 -17.24 12.17 -8.49
N ALA A 126 -16.61 12.82 -9.48
CA ALA A 126 -17.09 14.11 -9.99
C ALA A 126 -17.01 14.27 -11.52
N GLY A 127 -16.27 13.42 -12.23
CA GLY A 127 -16.10 13.52 -13.69
C GLY A 127 -17.26 12.93 -14.50
N PRO A 128 -17.22 13.07 -15.84
CA PRO A 128 -18.21 12.46 -16.74
C PRO A 128 -18.18 10.92 -16.66
N PRO A 129 -19.25 10.21 -17.06
CA PRO A 129 -19.30 8.74 -17.06
C PRO A 129 -18.06 8.10 -17.69
N GLY A 130 -17.47 7.12 -17.02
CA GLY A 130 -16.22 6.50 -17.44
C GLY A 130 -15.49 5.80 -16.30
N HIS A 131 -14.16 5.80 -16.40
CA HIS A 131 -13.28 5.21 -15.39
C HIS A 131 -12.35 6.27 -14.80
N GLU A 132 -12.39 6.40 -13.47
CA GLU A 132 -11.30 7.03 -12.72
C GLU A 132 -10.17 5.99 -12.60
N ILE A 133 -8.96 6.35 -13.01
CA ILE A 133 -7.81 5.44 -12.96
C ILE A 133 -6.96 5.80 -11.74
N VAL A 134 -6.86 4.89 -10.78
CA VAL A 134 -5.98 5.04 -9.61
C VAL A 134 -4.74 4.20 -9.83
N TYR A 135 -3.60 4.84 -10.03
CA TYR A 135 -2.30 4.19 -10.15
C TYR A 135 -1.75 3.90 -8.77
N TRP A 136 -1.42 2.63 -8.53
CA TRP A 136 -0.76 2.15 -7.33
C TRP A 136 0.67 1.80 -7.67
N MET A 137 1.62 2.49 -7.04
CA MET A 137 3.03 2.20 -7.17
C MET A 137 3.60 1.78 -5.81
N VAL A 138 4.21 0.60 -5.78
CA VAL A 138 4.84 0.06 -4.58
C VAL A 138 6.31 -0.22 -4.88
N THR A 139 7.20 0.24 -4.01
CA THR A 139 8.64 0.12 -4.21
C THR A 139 9.32 -0.54 -3.00
N PRO A 140 10.34 -1.39 -3.20
CA PRO A 140 11.07 -2.01 -2.09
C PRO A 140 12.03 -1.03 -1.38
N ALA A 141 12.43 0.05 -2.07
CA ALA A 141 13.25 1.12 -1.53
C ALA A 141 12.58 2.48 -1.80
N GLU A 142 12.85 3.46 -0.93
CA GLU A 142 12.31 4.81 -1.11
C GLU A 142 12.80 5.38 -2.42
N LEU A 143 11.88 5.90 -3.24
CA LEU A 143 12.28 6.71 -4.37
C LEU A 143 12.87 7.98 -3.79
N SER A 144 14.18 8.19 -3.92
CA SER A 144 14.85 9.38 -3.41
C SER A 144 14.13 10.59 -3.96
N THR A 145 13.39 11.26 -3.10
CA THR A 145 12.76 12.53 -3.41
C THR A 145 13.88 13.56 -3.50
N GLY A 146 14.48 13.73 -4.69
CA GLY A 146 14.77 15.09 -5.09
C GLY A 146 13.42 15.80 -4.96
N GLU A 147 13.29 16.71 -4.00
CA GLU A 147 12.00 17.23 -3.52
C GLU A 147 10.95 17.28 -4.64
N PRO A 148 9.86 16.48 -4.62
CA PRO A 148 8.73 16.83 -5.41
C PRO A 148 8.07 17.98 -4.67
N LYS A 149 8.56 19.21 -4.89
CA LYS A 149 7.61 20.32 -5.04
C LYS A 149 6.60 19.79 -6.02
N TYR A 150 5.33 19.69 -5.61
CA TYR A 150 4.24 19.36 -6.51
C TYR A 150 4.47 20.09 -7.84
N VAL A 151 4.90 19.33 -8.85
CA VAL A 151 4.94 19.83 -10.22
C VAL A 151 3.54 19.54 -10.71
N PRO A 152 2.75 20.58 -11.07
CA PRO A 152 1.47 20.36 -11.70
C PRO A 152 1.68 19.33 -12.82
N PRO A 153 0.85 18.27 -12.86
CA PRO A 153 0.98 17.27 -13.90
C PRO A 153 1.02 17.98 -15.27
N PRO A 154 1.83 17.49 -16.22
CA PRO A 154 1.80 18.03 -17.59
C PRO A 154 0.35 18.00 -18.10
N PRO A 155 -0.01 18.91 -19.02
CA PRO A 155 -1.35 18.92 -19.60
C PRO A 155 -1.72 17.49 -20.04
N PRO A 156 -2.98 17.07 -19.81
CA PRO A 156 -3.38 15.69 -20.03
C PRO A 156 -2.94 15.26 -21.43
N PRO A 157 -2.43 14.02 -21.60
CA PRO A 157 -1.91 13.57 -22.87
C PRO A 157 -2.91 13.87 -24.00
N PRO A 158 -2.44 14.17 -25.23
CA PRO A 158 -3.33 14.38 -26.37
C PRO A 158 -4.40 13.30 -26.42
N ALA A 159 -5.65 13.67 -26.78
CA ALA A 159 -6.80 12.75 -26.71
C ALA A 159 -6.55 11.39 -27.39
N GLU A 160 -5.66 11.36 -28.39
CA GLU A 160 -5.21 10.19 -29.13
C GLU A 160 -4.35 9.20 -28.31
N LYS A 161 -3.66 9.68 -27.26
CA LYS A 161 -2.87 8.86 -26.32
C LYS A 161 -3.64 8.50 -25.05
N ARG A 162 -4.85 9.03 -24.86
CA ARG A 162 -5.69 8.64 -23.72
C ARG A 162 -6.22 7.24 -24.00
N ALA A 163 -6.27 6.40 -22.97
CA ALA A 163 -7.09 5.19 -23.05
C ALA A 163 -8.50 5.61 -23.55
N PRO A 164 -9.06 4.94 -24.56
CA PRO A 164 -10.27 5.41 -25.23
C PRO A 164 -11.39 5.60 -24.20
N ALA A 165 -12.01 6.79 -24.20
CA ALA A 165 -13.11 7.17 -23.31
C ALA A 165 -14.40 6.36 -23.50
N ASN A 166 -14.37 5.28 -24.27
CA ASN A 166 -15.54 4.59 -24.81
C ASN A 166 -15.77 3.18 -24.22
N MET A 167 -15.37 2.96 -22.98
CA MET A 167 -16.10 2.02 -22.14
C MET A 167 -16.90 2.85 -21.15
N THR A 168 -18.04 3.38 -21.62
CA THR A 168 -19.14 3.72 -20.73
C THR A 168 -19.36 2.52 -19.82
N PRO A 169 -19.34 2.68 -18.49
CA PRO A 169 -19.44 1.55 -17.61
C PRO A 169 -20.65 0.70 -17.94
N ARG A 170 -20.41 -0.57 -18.26
CA ARG A 170 -21.49 -1.48 -18.64
C ARG A 170 -21.97 -2.09 -17.34
N CYS A 171 -23.20 -1.79 -16.94
CA CYS A 171 -23.88 -2.68 -16.00
C CYS A 171 -23.96 -4.03 -16.70
N ASP A 172 -23.13 -4.98 -16.29
CA ASP A 172 -23.19 -6.33 -16.83
C ASP A 172 -24.48 -6.99 -16.33
N ASP A 173 -25.51 -6.90 -17.17
CA ASP A 173 -26.83 -7.47 -16.89
C ASP A 173 -26.80 -9.00 -16.81
N ALA A 174 -25.75 -9.67 -17.28
CA ALA A 174 -25.61 -11.12 -17.24
C ALA A 174 -25.20 -11.62 -15.85
N MET A 175 -24.58 -10.77 -15.03
CA MET A 175 -24.09 -11.10 -13.69
C MET A 175 -24.70 -10.12 -12.67
N PHE A 176 -25.86 -10.47 -12.11
CA PHE A 176 -26.44 -9.89 -10.87
C PHE A 176 -27.43 -8.72 -10.91
N ARG A 177 -28.42 -8.72 -11.81
CA ARG A 177 -29.71 -8.05 -11.45
C ARG A 177 -30.35 -8.65 -10.17
N ALA A 178 -30.07 -9.91 -9.86
CA ALA A 178 -30.63 -10.60 -8.68
C ALA A 178 -30.09 -10.11 -7.32
N ARG A 179 -29.02 -9.27 -7.28
CA ARG A 179 -28.51 -8.64 -6.05
C ARG A 179 -28.64 -7.11 -6.04
N GLY A 180 -29.08 -6.50 -7.15
CA GLY A 180 -29.38 -5.07 -7.23
C GLY A 180 -28.18 -4.13 -7.40
N GLU A 181 -26.95 -4.64 -7.51
CA GLU A 181 -25.76 -3.81 -7.75
C GLU A 181 -25.31 -3.88 -9.21
N CYS A 182 -25.05 -2.72 -9.81
CA CYS A 182 -24.51 -2.62 -11.17
C CYS A 182 -22.99 -2.82 -11.13
N ILE A 183 -22.49 -3.89 -11.74
CA ILE A 183 -21.08 -4.27 -11.76
C ILE A 183 -20.52 -4.13 -13.18
N ASP A 184 -19.35 -3.49 -13.30
CA ASP A 184 -18.51 -3.47 -14.48
C ASP A 184 -17.30 -4.40 -14.29
N THR A 185 -17.11 -5.37 -15.19
CA THR A 185 -16.01 -6.35 -15.13
C THR A 185 -14.66 -5.79 -15.61
N SER A 186 -14.68 -4.65 -16.31
CA SER A 186 -13.50 -3.88 -16.70
C SER A 186 -12.97 -2.99 -15.57
N ALA A 187 -13.75 -2.77 -14.51
CA ALA A 187 -13.34 -2.09 -13.29
C ALA A 187 -12.52 -3.00 -12.34
N GLY A 188 -12.00 -2.41 -11.26
CA GLY A 188 -11.12 -3.07 -10.29
C GLY A 188 -9.64 -3.06 -10.69
N PRO A 189 -8.81 -3.93 -10.08
CA PRO A 189 -7.36 -3.88 -10.28
C PRO A 189 -6.98 -4.47 -11.65
N LYS A 190 -6.08 -3.81 -12.38
CA LYS A 190 -5.63 -4.18 -13.72
C LYS A 190 -4.12 -4.00 -13.85
N ASN A 191 -3.51 -4.82 -14.71
CA ASN A 191 -2.13 -4.58 -15.12
C ASN A 191 -2.04 -3.34 -16.01
N VAL A 192 -0.91 -2.65 -15.97
CA VAL A 192 -0.57 -1.60 -16.93
C VAL A 192 -0.15 -2.30 -18.23
N THR A 193 -1.01 -2.27 -19.24
CA THR A 193 -0.77 -2.99 -20.50
C THR A 193 0.19 -2.27 -21.44
N SER A 194 0.38 -0.96 -21.27
CA SER A 194 1.28 -0.14 -22.08
C SER A 194 1.85 0.97 -21.22
N ARG A 195 3.19 1.09 -21.21
CA ARG A 195 3.87 2.18 -20.48
C ARG A 195 3.61 3.54 -21.11
N GLU A 196 3.32 3.57 -22.40
CA GLU A 196 2.98 4.80 -23.14
C GLU A 196 1.66 5.42 -22.68
N LEU A 197 0.80 4.63 -22.02
CA LEU A 197 -0.44 5.10 -21.40
C LEU A 197 -0.24 5.58 -19.95
N LEU A 198 0.92 5.30 -19.35
CA LEU A 198 1.23 5.84 -18.03
C LEU A 198 1.47 7.34 -18.12
N PRO A 199 1.13 8.08 -17.06
CA PRO A 199 1.56 9.46 -16.90
C PRO A 199 3.08 9.56 -17.00
N ASP A 200 3.60 10.64 -17.60
CA ASP A 200 5.04 10.79 -17.89
C ASP A 200 5.93 10.54 -16.67
N ASN A 201 5.50 10.96 -15.49
CA ASN A 201 6.24 10.77 -14.24
C ASN A 201 6.28 9.30 -13.78
N LEU A 202 5.30 8.48 -14.14
CA LEU A 202 5.29 7.03 -13.89
C LEU A 202 5.97 6.25 -15.02
N ALA A 203 5.83 6.70 -16.27
CA ALA A 203 6.45 6.08 -17.43
C ALA A 203 8.00 6.05 -17.33
N GLN A 204 8.58 7.03 -16.64
CA GLN A 204 10.03 7.13 -16.39
C GLN A 204 10.52 6.20 -15.26
N VAL A 205 9.62 5.65 -14.45
CA VAL A 205 10.00 4.75 -13.35
C VAL A 205 10.30 3.36 -13.92
N PRO A 206 11.51 2.79 -13.70
CA PRO A 206 11.79 1.42 -14.10
C PRO A 206 10.86 0.48 -13.33
N SER A 207 9.88 -0.13 -13.99
CA SER A 207 9.00 -1.11 -13.34
C SER A 207 9.46 -2.54 -13.62
N GLU A 208 10.37 -3.00 -12.77
CA GLU A 208 10.96 -4.33 -12.79
C GLU A 208 10.08 -5.27 -11.95
N GLY A 209 8.96 -5.73 -12.52
CA GLY A 209 8.06 -6.70 -11.87
C GLY A 209 6.56 -6.50 -12.11
N SER A 210 6.15 -5.47 -12.86
CA SER A 210 4.71 -5.25 -13.11
C SER A 210 4.09 -6.28 -14.06
N GLY A 211 4.90 -6.92 -14.92
CA GLY A 211 4.44 -7.94 -15.87
C GLY A 211 4.00 -9.25 -15.23
N ASP A 212 4.53 -9.59 -14.05
CA ASP A 212 4.29 -10.87 -13.36
C ASP A 212 3.19 -10.77 -12.27
N LEU A 213 2.47 -9.65 -12.23
CA LEU A 213 1.39 -9.42 -11.28
C LEU A 213 0.15 -10.24 -11.64
N MET A 214 -0.33 -11.00 -10.67
CA MET A 214 -1.60 -11.72 -10.72
C MET A 214 -2.68 -10.91 -10.00
N PHE A 215 -3.83 -10.76 -10.65
CA PHE A 215 -4.95 -9.96 -10.16
C PHE A 215 -6.13 -10.86 -9.85
N MET A 216 -6.62 -10.83 -8.62
CA MET A 216 -7.78 -11.59 -8.18
C MET A 216 -8.78 -10.67 -7.49
N ARG A 217 -10.07 -10.84 -7.76
CA ARG A 217 -11.15 -10.21 -7.00
C ARG A 217 -11.83 -11.26 -6.16
N LYS A 218 -11.69 -11.18 -4.84
CA LYS A 218 -12.33 -12.07 -3.88
C LYS A 218 -13.41 -11.31 -3.14
N GLN A 219 -14.67 -11.49 -3.56
CA GLN A 219 -15.81 -10.74 -3.05
C GLN A 219 -15.52 -9.23 -3.13
N HIS A 220 -15.28 -8.56 -2.01
CA HIS A 220 -15.02 -7.11 -1.94
C HIS A 220 -13.55 -6.72 -1.79
N THR A 221 -12.64 -7.68 -1.94
CA THR A 221 -11.19 -7.44 -1.86
C THR A 221 -10.55 -7.69 -3.21
N ALA A 222 -9.84 -6.69 -3.70
CA ALA A 222 -8.88 -6.81 -4.78
C ALA A 222 -7.54 -7.31 -4.20
N VAL A 223 -7.04 -8.42 -4.71
CA VAL A 223 -5.75 -8.99 -4.34
C VAL A 223 -4.83 -8.90 -5.55
N VAL A 224 -3.69 -8.26 -5.35
CA VAL A 224 -2.59 -8.22 -6.31
C VAL A 224 -1.45 -9.01 -5.70
N SER A 225 -0.94 -10.01 -6.41
CA SER A 225 0.14 -10.85 -5.93
C SER A 225 1.23 -11.04 -6.97
N SER A 226 2.48 -11.10 -6.52
CA SER A 226 3.59 -11.59 -7.34
C SER A 226 4.14 -12.89 -6.77
N PRO A 227 4.35 -13.91 -7.61
CA PRO A 227 5.00 -15.16 -7.19
C PRO A 227 6.48 -14.96 -6.88
N VAL A 228 7.10 -13.90 -7.43
CA VAL A 228 8.53 -13.60 -7.25
C VAL A 228 8.70 -12.30 -6.45
N PRO A 229 9.68 -12.23 -5.53
CA PRO A 229 10.09 -10.95 -4.96
C PRO A 229 10.54 -10.01 -6.08
N TRP A 230 9.98 -8.81 -6.13
CA TRP A 230 10.41 -7.77 -7.06
C TRP A 230 11.62 -7.03 -6.49
N LYS A 231 12.55 -6.66 -7.38
CA LYS A 231 13.74 -5.89 -7.04
C LYS A 231 13.57 -4.39 -7.28
N GLY A 232 12.51 -4.01 -8.00
CA GLY A 232 12.21 -2.63 -8.34
C GLY A 232 10.74 -2.27 -8.10
N PRO A 233 10.37 -1.04 -8.47
CA PRO A 233 8.99 -0.56 -8.44
C PRO A 233 8.02 -1.48 -9.20
N VAL A 234 6.83 -1.68 -8.63
CA VAL A 234 5.69 -2.26 -9.33
C VAL A 234 4.59 -1.23 -9.44
N ILE A 235 3.95 -1.15 -10.62
CA ILE A 235 2.89 -0.21 -10.94
C ILE A 235 1.71 -1.00 -11.50
N TYR A 236 0.52 -0.75 -10.97
CA TYR A 236 -0.73 -1.29 -11.49
C TYR A 236 -1.87 -0.27 -11.38
N GLU A 237 -2.93 -0.50 -12.14
CA GLU A 237 -4.12 0.35 -12.16
C GLU A 237 -5.20 -0.23 -11.25
N PHE A 238 -6.02 0.66 -10.70
CA PHE A 238 -7.31 0.33 -10.13
C PHE A 238 -8.35 1.24 -10.77
N ARG A 239 -9.24 0.66 -11.56
CA ARG A 239 -10.25 1.40 -12.32
C ARG A 239 -11.54 1.47 -11.53
N LEU A 240 -12.01 2.69 -11.21
CA LEU A 240 -13.33 2.90 -10.63
C LEU A 240 -14.29 3.28 -11.76
N ALA A 241 -15.26 2.42 -12.03
CA ALA A 241 -16.34 2.72 -12.96
C ALA A 241 -17.34 3.68 -12.31
N HIS A 242 -17.81 4.68 -13.06
CA HIS A 242 -18.90 5.55 -12.61
C HIS A 242 -19.72 6.14 -13.75
N LYS A 243 -20.93 6.57 -13.43
CA LYS A 243 -21.88 7.23 -14.35
C LYS A 243 -22.42 8.53 -13.76
#